data_AF-A0A948C4V2-F1
#
_entry.id   AF-A0A948C4V2-F1
#
_cell.length_a   1.000
_cell.length_b   1.000
_cell.length_c   1.000
_cell.angle_alpha   90.00
_cell.angle_beta   90.00
_cell.angle_gamma   90.00
#
_symmetry.space_group_name_H-M   'P 1'
#
loop_
_entity.id
_entity.type
_entity.pdbx_description
1 polymer ?
#
loop_
_entity_poly.entity_id
_entity_poly.type
_entity_poly.pdbx_seq_one_letter_code
_entity_poly.pdbx_strand_id
1 'polypeptide(L)'
;MQNPEDNLSPYSAAVTARDQMLRQNICSDKTVPYGSLGNCVKYTECQTDAPVIWCPYSESYTNGKYYPHLRPDYAGQLIWDFFESLD
;
A
#
# COMPACT_ATOMS: atom_id res chain seq x y z
N MET A 1 -1.91 0.26 3.36
CA MET A 1 -2.77 -0.72 2.70
C MET A 1 -4.17 -0.15 2.66
N GLN A 2 -4.84 -0.12 1.50
CA GLN A 2 -6.16 0.51 1.39
C GLN A 2 -7.15 -0.41 0.66
N ASN A 3 -8.35 -0.58 1.24
CA ASN A 3 -9.46 -1.30 0.63
C ASN A 3 -10.36 -0.34 -0.17
N PRO A 4 -10.67 -0.62 -1.46
CA PRO A 4 -11.62 0.14 -2.26
C PRO A 4 -13.04 0.26 -1.69
N GLU A 5 -13.47 -0.71 -0.89
CA GLU A 5 -14.81 -0.76 -0.29
C GLU A 5 -14.89 -0.07 1.09
N ASP A 6 -13.77 0.42 1.62
CA ASP A 6 -13.72 1.12 2.89
C ASP A 6 -14.37 2.51 2.79
N ASN A 7 -15.47 2.71 3.51
CA ASN A 7 -16.20 3.97 3.57
C ASN A 7 -15.80 4.86 4.78
N LEU A 8 -15.00 4.33 5.72
CA LEU A 8 -14.48 5.07 6.87
C LEU A 8 -13.10 5.68 6.57
N SER A 9 -12.33 5.04 5.69
CA SER A 9 -11.13 5.59 5.05
C SER A 9 -11.27 5.50 3.53
N PRO A 10 -11.78 6.54 2.86
CA PRO A 10 -12.08 6.48 1.43
C PRO A 10 -10.85 6.17 0.57
N TYR A 11 -10.99 5.22 -0.36
CA TYR A 11 -9.92 4.86 -1.30
C TYR A 11 -9.37 6.05 -2.09
N SER A 12 -10.23 7.00 -2.45
CA SER A 12 -9.85 8.24 -3.15
C SER A 12 -8.87 9.10 -2.37
N ALA A 13 -8.98 9.15 -1.03
CA ALA A 13 -8.05 9.88 -0.19
C ALA A 13 -6.65 9.23 -0.21
N ALA A 14 -6.59 7.89 -0.16
CA ALA A 14 -5.34 7.16 -0.24
C ALA A 14 -4.69 7.27 -1.64
N VAL A 15 -5.49 7.25 -2.72
CA VAL A 15 -5.01 7.53 -4.09
C VAL A 15 -4.43 8.95 -4.17
N THR A 16 -5.12 9.94 -3.59
CA THR A 16 -4.63 11.33 -3.54
C THR A 16 -3.29 11.43 -2.82
N ALA A 17 -3.15 10.75 -1.67
CA ALA A 17 -1.90 10.70 -0.91
C ALA A 17 -0.77 10.01 -1.69
N ARG A 18 -1.06 8.88 -2.37
CA ARG A 18 -0.11 8.20 -3.26
C ARG A 18 0.38 9.15 -4.36
N ASP A 19 -0.54 9.81 -5.05
CA ASP A 19 -0.20 10.70 -6.17
C ASP A 19 0.56 11.95 -5.72
N GLN A 20 0.33 12.40 -4.49
CA GLN A 20 1.16 13.43 -3.86
C GLN A 20 2.59 12.92 -3.63
N MET A 21 2.76 11.73 -3.06
CA MET A 21 4.08 11.12 -2.80
C MET A 21 4.85 10.85 -4.10
N LEU A 22 4.18 10.35 -5.14
CA LEU A 22 4.82 10.13 -6.46
C LEU A 22 5.36 11.44 -7.06
N ARG A 23 4.61 12.53 -6.94
CA ARG A 23 5.06 13.87 -7.40
C ARG A 23 6.20 14.40 -6.55
N GLN A 24 6.11 14.28 -5.22
CA GLN A 24 7.15 14.73 -4.31
C GLN A 24 8.47 13.97 -4.51
N ASN A 25 8.38 12.67 -4.78
CA ASN A 25 9.54 11.79 -4.93
C ASN A 25 10.01 11.62 -6.38
N ILE A 26 9.46 12.41 -7.32
CA ILE A 26 9.86 12.43 -8.74
C ILE A 26 9.86 11.00 -9.33
N CYS A 27 8.81 10.23 -9.07
CA CYS A 27 8.66 8.87 -9.59
C CYS A 27 8.03 8.87 -10.99
N SER A 28 8.35 7.85 -11.79
CA SER A 28 7.53 7.53 -12.98
C SER A 28 6.26 6.75 -12.58
N ASP A 29 5.41 6.47 -13.56
CA ASP A 29 4.22 5.63 -13.40
C ASP A 29 4.52 4.13 -13.49
N LYS A 30 5.76 3.76 -13.80
CA LYS A 30 6.19 2.36 -13.91
C LYS A 30 6.32 1.73 -12.53
N THR A 31 5.96 0.45 -12.47
CA THR A 31 5.97 -0.32 -11.23
C THR A 31 6.62 -1.68 -11.40
N VAL A 32 7.19 -2.18 -10.31
CA VAL A 32 7.59 -3.59 -10.15
C VAL A 32 6.86 -4.21 -8.95
N PRO A 33 6.62 -5.53 -8.93
CA PRO A 33 6.12 -6.21 -7.73
C PRO A 33 7.03 -5.94 -6.52
N TYR A 34 6.43 -5.82 -5.33
CA TYR A 34 7.17 -5.57 -4.09
C TYR A 34 6.67 -6.46 -2.95
N GLY A 35 7.59 -7.10 -2.22
CA GLY A 35 7.27 -8.03 -1.14
C GLY A 35 6.79 -9.40 -1.63
N SER A 36 6.57 -10.32 -0.70
CA SER A 36 6.08 -11.69 -0.94
C SER A 36 4.60 -11.88 -0.62
N LEU A 37 3.96 -10.89 0.04
CA LEU A 37 2.58 -10.93 0.51
C LEU A 37 1.78 -9.74 -0.02
N GLY A 38 0.50 -9.98 -0.30
CA GLY A 38 -0.42 -8.97 -0.83
C GLY A 38 -0.16 -8.58 -2.28
N ASN A 39 -0.80 -7.50 -2.72
CA ASN A 39 -0.73 -6.99 -4.11
C ASN A 39 0.09 -5.69 -4.19
N CYS A 40 1.21 -5.64 -3.45
CA CYS A 40 2.05 -4.45 -3.38
C CYS A 40 2.88 -4.23 -4.64
N VAL A 41 3.04 -2.97 -5.01
CA VAL A 41 3.93 -2.54 -6.08
C VAL A 41 4.85 -1.43 -5.59
N LYS A 42 6.08 -1.41 -6.11
CA LYS A 42 7.04 -0.31 -5.91
C LYS A 42 7.14 0.49 -7.20
N TYR A 43 6.95 1.80 -7.10
CA TYR A 43 7.18 2.71 -8.20
C TYR A 43 8.68 2.84 -8.47
N THR A 44 9.03 2.88 -9.76
CA THR A 44 10.41 2.94 -10.22
C THR A 44 10.77 4.32 -10.74
N GLU A 45 12.06 4.54 -11.01
CA GLU A 45 12.56 5.81 -11.56
C GLU A 45 12.24 7.02 -10.65
N CYS A 46 12.16 6.78 -9.33
CA CYS A 46 12.04 7.82 -8.32
C CYS A 46 13.38 8.50 -8.03
N GLN A 47 13.33 9.66 -7.38
CA GLN A 47 14.48 10.27 -6.71
C GLN A 47 15.19 9.23 -5.82
N THR A 48 16.52 9.30 -5.80
CA THR A 48 17.38 8.46 -4.95
C THR A 48 16.90 8.49 -3.50
N ASP A 49 16.83 7.29 -2.89
CA ASP A 49 16.41 7.06 -1.50
C ASP A 49 14.98 7.51 -1.14
N ALA A 50 14.12 7.75 -2.14
CA ALA A 50 12.72 8.16 -1.92
C ALA A 50 11.71 7.18 -2.57
N PRO A 51 11.72 5.88 -2.23
CA PRO A 51 10.81 4.92 -2.84
C PRO A 51 9.35 5.18 -2.46
N VAL A 52 8.43 4.95 -3.40
CA VAL A 52 6.98 4.91 -3.11
C VAL A 52 6.48 3.48 -3.31
N ILE A 53 5.90 2.91 -2.26
CA ILE A 53 5.31 1.57 -2.26
C ILE A 53 3.80 1.73 -2.10
N TRP A 54 3.03 1.10 -2.98
CA TRP A 54 1.57 1.11 -2.96
C TRP A 54 1.03 -0.31 -2.81
N CYS A 55 0.20 -0.51 -1.77
CA CYS A 55 -0.35 -1.81 -1.41
C CYS A 55 -1.88 -1.74 -1.32
N PRO A 56 -2.60 -1.82 -2.45
CA PRO A 56 -4.05 -2.01 -2.41
C PRO A 56 -4.35 -3.43 -1.92
N TYR A 57 -5.47 -3.61 -1.24
CA TYR A 57 -6.00 -4.92 -0.91
C TYR A 57 -7.53 -4.91 -1.03
N SER A 58 -8.17 -6.06 -1.17
CA SER A 58 -9.61 -6.17 -1.48
C SER A 58 -10.35 -7.13 -0.55
N GLU A 59 -9.77 -7.42 0.62
CA GLU A 59 -10.39 -8.27 1.63
C GLU A 59 -11.39 -7.43 2.43
N SER A 60 -12.67 -7.73 2.29
CA SER A 60 -13.77 -6.99 2.95
C SER A 60 -14.54 -7.82 3.97
N TYR A 61 -14.06 -9.02 4.28
CA TYR A 61 -14.70 -9.94 5.21
C TYR A 61 -13.75 -10.32 6.34
N THR A 62 -14.25 -10.26 7.57
CA THR A 62 -13.55 -10.75 8.76
C THR A 62 -14.50 -11.64 9.56
N ASN A 63 -14.07 -12.84 9.93
CA ASN A 63 -14.90 -13.83 10.63
C ASN A 63 -16.29 -14.05 9.97
N GLY A 64 -16.33 -14.08 8.63
CA GLY A 64 -17.55 -14.23 7.85
C GLY A 64 -18.48 -13.02 7.80
N LYS A 65 -18.10 -11.89 8.41
CA LYS A 65 -18.88 -10.65 8.39
C LYS A 65 -18.27 -9.64 7.43
N TYR A 66 -19.12 -8.99 6.63
CA TYR A 66 -18.71 -7.87 5.80
C TYR A 66 -18.34 -6.68 6.68
N TYR A 67 -17.10 -6.25 6.59
CA TYR A 67 -16.55 -5.11 7.31
C TYR A 67 -15.30 -4.67 6.55
N PRO A 68 -15.35 -3.72 5.60
CA PRO A 68 -14.21 -3.42 4.71
C PRO A 68 -13.13 -2.54 5.36
N HIS A 69 -13.38 -2.02 6.56
CA HIS A 69 -12.45 -1.18 7.34
C HIS A 69 -11.55 -2.01 8.26
N LEU A 70 -10.83 -2.98 7.69
CA LEU A 70 -9.85 -3.80 8.43
C LEU A 70 -8.43 -3.55 7.93
N ARG A 71 -7.49 -4.35 8.43
CA ARG A 71 -6.21 -4.58 7.77
C ARG A 71 -6.17 -6.06 7.40
N PRO A 72 -5.56 -6.44 6.26
CA PRO A 72 -5.38 -7.85 5.94
C PRO A 72 -4.54 -8.54 7.02
N ASP A 73 -4.73 -9.85 7.22
CA ASP A 73 -4.07 -10.59 8.31
C ASP A 73 -2.53 -10.55 8.21
N TYR A 74 -2.00 -10.46 6.98
CA TYR A 74 -0.56 -10.33 6.73
C TYR A 74 -0.01 -8.91 6.94
N ALA A 75 -0.85 -7.91 7.26
CA ALA A 75 -0.41 -6.52 7.36
C ALA A 75 0.67 -6.32 8.43
N GLY A 76 0.57 -7.04 9.55
CA GLY A 76 1.55 -6.99 10.63
C GLY A 76 2.93 -7.47 10.18
N GLN A 77 2.99 -8.56 9.41
CA GLN A 77 4.25 -9.09 8.88
C GLN A 77 4.91 -8.10 7.92
N LEU A 78 4.15 -7.53 6.97
CA LEU A 78 4.70 -6.54 6.02
C LEU A 78 5.25 -5.28 6.71
N ILE A 79 4.62 -4.84 7.81
CA ILE A 79 5.14 -3.71 8.60
C ILE A 79 6.47 -4.09 9.26
N TRP A 80 6.58 -5.30 9.82
CA TRP A 80 7.82 -5.77 10.41
C TRP A 80 8.93 -5.94 9.37
N ASP A 81 8.65 -6.59 8.24
CA ASP A 81 9.60 -6.78 7.13
C ASP A 81 10.19 -5.44 6.66
N PHE A 82 9.38 -4.38 6.61
CA PHE A 82 9.86 -3.03 6.29
C PHE A 82 10.88 -2.53 7.31
N PHE A 83 10.58 -2.62 8.61
CA PHE A 83 11.50 -2.14 9.65
C PHE A 83 12.79 -2.95 9.71
N GLU A 84 12.70 -4.27 9.56
CA GLU A 84 13.88 -5.15 9.49
C GLU A 84 14.77 -4.85 8.26
N SER A 85 14.21 -4.27 7.19
CA SER A 85 14.99 -3.87 6.01
C SER A 85 15.76 -2.55 6.15
N LEU A 86 15.61 -1.84 7.28
CA LEU A 86 16.26 -0.55 7.53
C LEU A 86 17.63 -0.68 8.24
N ASP A 87 17.96 -1.88 8.72
CA ASP A 87 19.26 -2.23 9.33
C ASP A 87 20.28 -2.72 8.27
#